data_AF-A0A4Z0L700-F1
#
_entry.id   AF-A0A4Z0L700-F1
#
_cell.length_a   1.000
_cell.length_b   1.000
_cell.length_c   1.000
_cell.angle_alpha   90.00
_cell.angle_beta   90.00
_cell.angle_gamma   90.00
#
_symmetry.space_group_name_H-M   'P 1'
#
loop_
_entity.id
_entity.type
_entity.pdbx_description
1 polymer ?
#
loop_
_entity_poly.entity_id
_entity_poly.type
_entity_poly.pdbx_seq_one_letter_code
_entity_poly.pdbx_strand_id
1 'polypeptide(L)'
;MNKIAYYLTLLVGIMTCLQFIPHAFLGMPAVMEHIAKGEIREPAAQGMQMIWLYSSIMMLLSGIWMIFLSKPIKEGNHLARMQGLLLAIGLIVFGMGCSYIAQEAFNHLFFFTVEGIVLLLATTFFFSTKREG
;
A
#
# COMPACT_ATOMS: atom_id res chain seq x y z
N MET A 1 -4.14 -23.70 -11.27
CA MET A 1 -3.87 -22.24 -11.29
C MET A 1 -4.97 -21.53 -10.51
N ASN A 2 -4.63 -20.75 -9.48
CA ASN A 2 -5.64 -20.07 -8.66
C ASN A 2 -5.97 -18.68 -9.24
N LYS A 3 -7.15 -18.53 -9.85
CA LYS A 3 -7.62 -17.25 -10.41
C LYS A 3 -8.00 -16.25 -9.32
N ILE A 4 -8.37 -16.70 -8.13
CA ILE A 4 -8.77 -15.84 -7.01
C ILE A 4 -7.56 -15.04 -6.52
N ALA A 5 -6.44 -15.70 -6.24
CA ALA A 5 -5.20 -15.03 -5.83
C ALA A 5 -4.73 -13.96 -6.84
N TYR A 6 -4.88 -14.25 -8.13
CA TYR A 6 -4.62 -13.29 -9.21
C TYR A 6 -5.50 -12.03 -9.09
N TYR A 7 -6.82 -12.20 -9.05
CA TYR A 7 -7.75 -11.07 -9.03
C TYR A 7 -7.66 -10.27 -7.73
N LEU A 8 -7.43 -10.92 -6.59
CA LEU A 8 -7.23 -10.21 -5.32
C LEU A 8 -5.95 -9.38 -5.33
N THR A 9 -4.84 -9.94 -5.81
CA THR A 9 -3.57 -9.20 -5.93
C THR A 9 -3.71 -8.02 -6.91
N LEU A 10 -4.37 -8.26 -8.05
CA LEU A 10 -4.61 -7.24 -9.07
C LEU A 10 -5.51 -6.12 -8.54
N LEU A 11 -6.59 -6.48 -7.82
CA LEU A 11 -7.48 -5.52 -7.18
C LEU A 11 -6.72 -4.62 -6.21
N VAL A 12 -5.93 -5.22 -5.30
CA VAL A 12 -5.13 -4.43 -4.35
C VAL A 12 -4.16 -3.50 -5.10
N GLY A 13 -3.43 -4.03 -6.09
CA GLY A 13 -2.51 -3.20 -6.89
C GLY A 13 -3.19 -2.02 -7.59
N ILE A 14 -4.38 -2.22 -8.16
CA ILE A 14 -5.17 -1.14 -8.79
C ILE A 14 -5.65 -0.14 -7.74
N MET A 15 -6.18 -0.60 -6.61
CA MET A 15 -6.69 0.28 -5.54
C MET A 15 -5.57 1.15 -4.96
N THR A 16 -4.41 0.57 -4.67
CA THR A 16 -3.23 1.32 -4.19
C THR A 16 -2.75 2.34 -5.23
N CYS A 17 -2.75 1.99 -6.52
CA CYS A 17 -2.47 2.95 -7.60
C CYS A 17 -3.49 4.08 -7.68
N LEU A 18 -4.78 3.81 -7.41
CA LEU A 18 -5.82 4.84 -7.42
C LEU A 18 -5.70 5.76 -6.20
N GLN A 19 -5.28 5.24 -5.04
CA GLN A 19 -5.01 6.03 -3.83
C GLN A 19 -3.85 7.02 -3.98
N PHE A 20 -2.93 6.78 -4.93
CA PHE A 20 -1.90 7.75 -5.31
C PHE A 20 -2.44 9.14 -5.61
N ILE A 21 -3.53 9.24 -6.37
CA ILE A 21 -4.06 10.53 -6.78
C ILE A 21 -4.52 11.37 -5.57
N PRO A 22 -5.45 10.89 -4.71
CA PRO A 22 -5.87 11.66 -3.55
C PRO A 22 -4.74 11.91 -2.55
N HIS A 23 -3.83 10.96 -2.33
CA HIS A 23 -2.69 11.17 -1.44
C HIS A 23 -1.73 12.24 -1.98
N ALA A 24 -1.23 12.07 -3.21
CA ALA A 24 -0.21 12.96 -3.75
C ALA A 24 -0.74 14.38 -3.99
N PHE A 25 -1.96 14.53 -4.51
CA PHE A 25 -2.46 15.81 -4.99
C PHE A 25 -3.48 16.46 -4.05
N LEU A 26 -4.36 15.69 -3.40
CA LEU A 26 -5.40 16.26 -2.54
C LEU A 26 -4.94 16.44 -1.10
N GLY A 27 -3.96 15.65 -0.63
CA GLY A 27 -3.39 15.82 0.71
C GLY A 27 -2.27 16.86 0.80
N MET A 28 -1.55 17.14 -0.30
CA MET A 28 -0.47 18.14 -0.32
C MET A 28 -0.94 19.55 0.09
N PRO A 29 -2.11 20.06 -0.35
CA PRO A 29 -2.64 21.34 0.12
C PRO A 29 -2.76 21.44 1.64
N ALA A 30 -3.19 20.35 2.32
CA ALA A 30 -3.28 20.33 3.78
C ALA A 30 -1.90 20.44 4.43
N VAL A 31 -0.89 19.72 3.89
CA VAL A 31 0.51 19.86 4.34
C VAL A 31 1.00 21.30 4.21
N MET A 32 0.73 21.93 3.07
CA MET A 32 1.13 23.32 2.83
C MET A 32 0.39 24.30 3.74
N GLU A 33 -0.88 24.06 4.04
CA GLU A 33 -1.66 24.86 4.98
C GLU A 33 -1.07 24.81 6.40
N HIS A 34 -0.71 23.61 6.89
CA HIS A 34 -0.06 23.46 8.20
C HIS A 34 1.33 24.13 8.26
N ILE A 35 2.09 24.13 7.16
CA ILE A 35 3.33 24.90 7.04
C ILE A 35 3.04 26.40 7.11
N ALA A 36 2.06 26.89 6.35
CA ALA A 36 1.72 28.31 6.28
C ALA A 36 1.20 28.87 7.62
N LYS A 37 0.51 28.03 8.42
CA LYS A 37 0.07 28.37 9.78
C LYS A 37 1.19 28.37 10.82
N GLY A 38 2.41 27.97 10.46
CA GLY A 38 3.55 27.85 11.36
C GLY A 38 3.46 26.66 12.32
N GLU A 39 2.54 25.73 12.08
CA GLU A 39 2.40 24.50 12.87
C GLU A 39 3.56 23.53 12.59
N ILE A 40 4.11 23.60 11.37
CA ILE A 40 5.37 22.95 11.00
C ILE A 40 6.48 24.00 10.96
N ARG A 41 7.46 23.89 11.86
CA ARG A 41 8.61 24.81 11.93
C ARG A 41 9.41 24.80 10.62
N GLU A 42 9.96 25.94 10.24
CA GLU A 42 10.72 26.11 8.99
C GLU A 42 11.77 25.01 8.70
N PRO A 43 12.59 24.55 9.66
CA PRO A 43 13.58 23.51 9.38
C PRO A 43 12.96 22.16 8.99
N ALA A 44 11.72 21.89 9.42
CA ALA A 44 11.00 20.65 9.15
C ALA A 44 10.08 20.75 7.92
N ALA A 45 9.73 21.97 7.48
CA ALA A 45 8.79 22.21 6.40
C ALA A 45 9.24 21.56 5.08
N GLN A 46 10.48 21.81 4.67
CA GLN A 46 11.04 21.20 3.46
C GLN A 46 11.14 19.67 3.58
N GLY A 47 11.55 19.17 4.76
CA GLY A 47 11.60 17.75 5.05
C GLY A 47 10.24 17.07 4.89
N MET A 48 9.18 17.69 5.40
CA MET A 48 7.82 17.17 5.28
C MET A 48 7.37 17.07 3.81
N GLN A 49 7.66 18.08 2.99
CA GLN A 49 7.35 18.04 1.56
C GLN A 49 8.09 16.92 0.82
N MET A 50 9.38 16.73 1.13
CA MET A 50 10.18 15.65 0.53
C MET A 50 9.68 14.27 0.95
N ILE A 51 9.32 14.08 2.23
CA ILE A 51 8.74 12.84 2.73
C ILE A 51 7.38 12.58 2.07
N TRP A 52 6.55 13.61 1.91
CA TRP A 52 5.25 13.50 1.25
C TRP A 52 5.40 13.03 -0.20
N LEU A 53 6.30 13.66 -0.96
CA LEU A 53 6.59 13.29 -2.34
C LEU A 53 7.13 11.86 -2.44
N TYR A 54 8.12 11.52 -1.60
CA TYR A 54 8.70 10.18 -1.57
C TYR A 54 7.64 9.12 -1.27
N SER A 55 6.83 9.32 -0.22
CA SER A 55 5.76 8.38 0.15
C SER A 55 4.74 8.18 -0.97
N SER A 56 4.40 9.26 -1.69
CA SER A 56 3.48 9.24 -2.83
C SER A 56 4.03 8.39 -3.98
N ILE A 57 5.30 8.60 -4.34
CA ILE A 57 5.98 7.80 -5.39
C ILE A 57 6.06 6.34 -4.97
N MET A 58 6.48 6.07 -3.73
CA MET A 58 6.61 4.70 -3.23
C MET A 58 5.27 3.97 -3.23
N MET A 59 4.17 4.63 -2.86
CA MET A 59 2.84 4.03 -2.91
C MET A 59 2.44 3.65 -4.35
N LEU A 60 2.67 4.54 -5.33
CA LEU A 60 2.41 4.24 -6.74
C LEU A 60 3.25 3.05 -7.23
N LEU A 61 4.55 3.05 -6.91
CA LEU A 61 5.46 1.96 -7.28
C LEU A 61 5.06 0.64 -6.62
N SER A 62 4.63 0.64 -5.36
CA SER A 62 4.10 -0.54 -4.68
C SER A 62 2.84 -1.06 -5.36
N GLY A 63 1.90 -0.19 -5.74
CA GLY A 63 0.70 -0.58 -6.51
C GLY A 63 1.05 -1.23 -7.85
N ILE A 64 1.94 -0.59 -8.64
CA ILE A 64 2.45 -1.13 -9.91
C ILE A 64 3.14 -2.49 -9.70
N TRP A 65 3.95 -2.60 -8.65
CA TRP A 65 4.62 -3.85 -8.32
C TRP A 65 3.64 -4.98 -8.01
N MET A 66 2.58 -4.71 -7.25
CA MET A 66 1.52 -5.69 -7.00
C MET A 66 0.81 -6.13 -8.28
N ILE A 67 0.58 -5.22 -9.23
CA ILE A 67 0.04 -5.56 -10.56
C ILE A 67 0.98 -6.53 -11.28
N PHE A 68 2.29 -6.27 -11.29
CA PHE A 68 3.27 -7.19 -11.89
C PHE A 68 3.38 -8.53 -11.17
N LEU A 69 3.21 -8.55 -9.85
CA LEU A 69 3.22 -9.77 -9.04
C LEU A 69 1.97 -10.64 -9.24
N SER A 70 0.85 -10.08 -9.68
CA SER A 70 -0.41 -10.81 -9.84
C SER A 70 -0.25 -12.07 -10.72
N LYS A 71 0.42 -11.95 -11.87
CA LYS A 71 0.66 -13.07 -12.80
C LYS A 71 1.57 -14.17 -12.22
N PRO A 72 2.78 -13.90 -11.72
CA PRO A 72 3.60 -14.95 -11.11
C PRO A 72 2.97 -15.56 -9.84
N ILE A 73 2.15 -14.81 -9.09
CA ILE A 73 1.35 -15.38 -7.98
C ILE A 73 0.32 -16.39 -8.51
N LYS A 74 -0.38 -16.06 -9.61
CA LYS A 74 -1.30 -17.00 -10.30
C LYS A 74 -0.62 -18.29 -10.73
N GLU A 75 0.64 -18.18 -11.16
CA GLU A 75 1.49 -19.27 -11.64
C GLU A 75 2.15 -20.07 -10.50
N GLY A 76 1.95 -19.66 -9.24
CA GLY A 76 2.46 -20.37 -8.07
C GLY A 76 3.94 -20.14 -7.81
N ASN A 77 4.50 -18.99 -8.22
CA ASN A 77 5.90 -18.64 -7.97
C ASN A 77 6.12 -18.27 -6.49
N HIS A 78 7.02 -18.98 -5.80
CA HIS A 78 7.31 -18.77 -4.38
C HIS A 78 7.96 -17.42 -4.06
N LEU A 79 8.82 -16.89 -4.93
CA LEU A 79 9.45 -15.58 -4.70
C LEU A 79 8.41 -14.46 -4.82
N ALA A 80 7.52 -14.53 -5.82
CA ALA A 80 6.43 -13.59 -5.98
C ALA A 80 5.46 -13.64 -4.79
N ARG A 81 5.18 -14.84 -4.26
CA ARG A 81 4.42 -15.02 -3.02
C ARG A 81 5.08 -14.31 -1.85
N MET A 82 6.39 -14.47 -1.67
CA MET A 82 7.11 -13.85 -0.55
C MET A 82 7.07 -12.33 -0.62
N GLN A 83 7.25 -11.77 -1.81
CA GLN A 83 7.15 -10.32 -2.00
C GLN A 83 5.73 -9.81 -1.72
N GLY A 84 4.70 -10.53 -2.19
CA GLY A 84 3.31 -10.21 -1.88
C GLY A 84 3.01 -10.29 -0.38
N LEU A 85 3.59 -11.25 0.35
CA LEU A 85 3.46 -11.35 1.81
C LEU A 85 4.11 -10.18 2.54
N LEU A 86 5.31 -9.77 2.12
CA LEU A 86 5.99 -8.61 2.70
C LEU A 86 5.22 -7.31 2.46
N LEU A 87 4.66 -7.13 1.25
CA LEU A 87 3.77 -6.01 0.95
C LEU A 87 2.52 -6.05 1.82
N ALA A 88 1.88 -7.22 1.97
CA ALA A 88 0.69 -7.38 2.79
C ALA A 88 0.94 -6.97 4.25
N ILE A 89 2.05 -7.44 4.84
CA ILE A 89 2.46 -7.08 6.19
C ILE A 89 2.75 -5.58 6.28
N GLY A 90 3.49 -5.02 5.31
CA GLY A 90 3.80 -3.59 5.27
C GLY A 90 2.55 -2.71 5.25
N LEU A 91 1.56 -3.06 4.42
CA LEU A 91 0.28 -2.36 4.33
C LEU A 91 -0.54 -2.45 5.63
N ILE A 92 -0.60 -3.64 6.24
CA ILE A 92 -1.27 -3.85 7.53
C ILE A 92 -0.64 -3.00 8.62
N VAL A 93 0.68 -3.10 8.77
CA VAL A 93 1.45 -2.36 9.80
C VAL A 93 1.32 -0.85 9.58
N PHE A 94 1.36 -0.39 8.33
CA PHE A 94 1.16 1.03 8.01
C PHE A 94 -0.24 1.51 8.42
N GLY A 95 -1.30 0.88 7.94
CA GLY A 95 -2.67 1.31 8.25
C GLY A 95 -3.02 1.22 9.75
N MET A 96 -2.56 0.17 10.42
CA MET A 96 -2.72 0.04 11.88
C MET A 96 -1.88 1.07 12.65
N GLY A 97 -0.64 1.31 12.21
CA GLY A 97 0.25 2.31 12.80
C GLY A 97 -0.33 3.72 12.70
N CYS A 98 -0.88 4.10 11.54
CA CYS A 98 -1.58 5.37 11.37
C CYS A 98 -2.81 5.48 12.27
N SER A 99 -3.59 4.40 12.40
CA SER A 99 -4.76 4.36 13.29
C SER A 99 -4.38 4.50 14.76
N TYR A 100 -3.28 3.88 15.17
CA TYR A 100 -2.72 4.05 16.49
C TYR A 100 -2.23 5.49 16.73
N ILE A 101 -1.51 6.10 15.78
CA ILE A 101 -1.02 7.48 15.92
C ILE A 101 -2.17 8.48 15.97
N ALA A 102 -3.17 8.32 15.11
CA ALA A 102 -4.34 9.20 15.05
C ALA A 102 -5.29 9.02 16.25
N GLN A 103 -5.13 7.96 17.05
CA GLN A 103 -6.08 7.55 18.10
C GLN A 103 -7.52 7.36 17.55
N GLU A 104 -7.61 6.98 16.27
CA GLU A 104 -8.87 6.76 15.55
C GLU A 104 -8.83 5.39 14.88
N ALA A 105 -9.79 4.52 15.26
CA ALA A 105 -9.87 3.17 14.72
C ALA A 105 -10.08 3.14 13.19
N PHE A 106 -10.82 4.12 12.66
CA PHE A 106 -11.15 4.23 11.23
C PHE A 106 -10.81 5.62 10.70
N ASN A 107 -9.54 5.82 10.35
CA ASN A 107 -9.11 6.98 9.57
C ASN A 107 -8.99 6.61 8.07
N HIS A 108 -8.74 7.61 7.22
CA HIS A 108 -8.61 7.43 5.78
C HIS A 108 -7.49 6.45 5.36
N LEU A 109 -6.45 6.26 6.19
CA LEU A 109 -5.35 5.32 5.95
C LEU A 109 -5.66 3.89 6.44
N PHE A 110 -6.77 3.67 7.14
CA PHE A 110 -7.21 2.32 7.54
C PHE A 110 -7.46 1.41 6.33
N PHE A 111 -7.77 1.96 5.15
CA PHE A 111 -7.93 1.19 3.92
C PHE A 111 -6.68 0.40 3.52
N PHE A 112 -5.48 0.86 3.89
CA PHE A 112 -4.25 0.06 3.69
C PHE A 112 -4.25 -1.23 4.51
N THR A 113 -4.86 -1.23 5.71
CA THR A 113 -5.03 -2.46 6.49
C THR A 113 -5.94 -3.45 5.78
N VAL A 114 -7.05 -2.97 5.20
CA VAL A 114 -7.98 -3.81 4.43
C VAL A 114 -7.29 -4.40 3.19
N GLU A 115 -6.58 -3.56 2.43
CA GLU A 115 -5.78 -3.98 1.28
C GLU A 115 -4.72 -5.02 1.65
N GLY A 116 -4.00 -4.78 2.74
CA GLY A 116 -3.00 -5.71 3.25
C GLY A 116 -3.61 -7.05 3.66
N ILE A 117 -4.78 -7.08 4.30
CA ILE A 117 -5.50 -8.32 4.61
C ILE A 117 -5.92 -9.05 3.32
N VAL A 118 -6.46 -8.35 2.34
CA VAL A 118 -6.85 -8.96 1.06
C VAL A 118 -5.64 -9.58 0.34
N LEU A 119 -4.51 -8.87 0.32
CA LEU A 119 -3.27 -9.38 -0.27
C LEU A 119 -2.68 -10.55 0.55
N LEU A 120 -2.80 -10.51 1.88
CA LEU A 120 -2.42 -11.61 2.76
C LEU A 120 -3.21 -12.87 2.41
N LEU A 121 -4.53 -12.76 2.24
CA LEU A 121 -5.39 -13.87 1.82
C LEU A 121 -4.98 -14.41 0.44
N ALA A 122 -4.67 -13.53 -0.51
CA ALA A 122 -4.22 -13.90 -1.84
C ALA A 122 -2.92 -14.73 -1.83
N THR A 123 -1.99 -14.38 -0.93
CA THR A 123 -0.64 -14.94 -0.86
C THR A 123 -0.47 -16.07 0.16
N THR A 124 -1.48 -16.31 1.01
CA THR A 124 -1.54 -17.42 1.96
C THR A 124 -2.61 -18.45 1.56
N PHE A 125 -3.88 -18.14 1.81
CA PHE A 125 -5.00 -19.06 1.68
C PHE A 125 -5.32 -19.41 0.23
N PHE A 126 -5.32 -18.42 -0.66
CA PHE A 126 -5.60 -18.65 -2.08
C PHE A 126 -4.34 -18.93 -2.91
N PHE A 127 -3.16 -18.94 -2.29
CA PHE A 127 -1.95 -19.29 -3.03
C PHE A 127 -1.92 -20.80 -3.33
N SER A 128 -1.65 -21.15 -4.58
CA SER A 128 -1.45 -22.54 -5.01
C SER A 128 -0.06 -22.67 -5.60
N THR A 129 0.78 -23.49 -4.99
CA THR A 129 2.10 -23.81 -5.52
C THR A 129 1.99 -24.45 -6.90
N LYS A 130 2.94 -24.15 -7.79
CA LYS A 130 3.09 -24.87 -9.05
C LYS A 130 3.38 -26.34 -8.71
N ARG A 131 2.48 -27.26 -9.08
CA ARG A 131 2.82 -28.70 -9.05
C ARG A 131 3.89 -28.90 -10.11
N GLU A 132 5.11 -29.22 -9.68
CA GLU A 132 6.09 -29.84 -10.57
C GLU A 132 5.48 -31.16 -11.04
N GLY A 133 5.24 -31.25 -12.34
CA GLY A 133 4.78 -32.46 -13.02
C GLY A 133 5.93 -33.04 -13.80
#